data_AF-A0A392RHC2-F1
#
_entry.id   AF-A0A392RHC2-F1
#
_cell.length_a   1.000
_cell.length_b   1.000
_cell.length_c   1.000
_cell.angle_alpha   90.00
_cell.angle_beta   90.00
_cell.angle_gamma   90.00
#
_symmetry.space_group_name_H-M   'P 1'
#
loop_
_entity.id
_entity.type
_entity.pdbx_description
1 polymer ?
#
loop_
_entity_poly.entity_id
_entity_poly.type
_entity_poly.pdbx_seq_one_letter_code
_entity_poly.pdbx_strand_id
1 'polypeptide(L)'
;LIEGCFPQRCCKIFNATKKLVAEIRRKVDPTTNVMLGKEVFMLCVQPDFDVSFAMGLVLVLDQINGENFFDNGTTETSVHPTTED
;
A
#
# COMPACT_ATOMS: atom_id res chain seq x y z
N LEU A 1 17.94 1.26 0.63
CA LEU A 1 17.41 -0.01 0.10
C LEU A 1 15.99 -0.19 0.62
N ILE A 2 15.05 -0.60 -0.23
CA ILE A 2 13.69 -0.95 0.19
C ILE A 2 13.50 -2.44 -0.09
N GLU A 3 13.12 -3.20 0.93
CA GLU A 3 12.85 -4.64 0.83
C GLU A 3 11.39 -4.94 1.20
N GLY A 4 10.85 -6.07 0.74
CA GLY A 4 9.49 -6.52 1.04
C GLY A 4 8.48 -6.22 -0.07
N CYS A 5 7.19 -6.36 0.24
CA CYS A 5 6.08 -6.22 -0.70
C CYS A 5 5.13 -5.11 -0.27
N PHE A 6 4.97 -4.09 -1.11
CA PHE A 6 4.15 -2.92 -0.80
C PHE A 6 2.63 -3.21 -0.80
N PRO A 7 2.07 -4.00 -1.75
CA PRO A 7 0.67 -4.46 -1.66
C PRO A 7 0.35 -5.24 -0.38
N GLN A 8 1.33 -5.97 0.15
CA GLN A 8 1.21 -6.68 1.43
C GLN A 8 1.56 -5.80 2.65
N ARG A 9 1.90 -4.52 2.43
CA ARG A 9 2.36 -3.53 3.42
C ARG A 9 3.34 -4.16 4.42
N CYS A 10 4.41 -4.76 3.89
CA CYS A 10 5.48 -5.38 4.70
C CYS A 10 6.88 -4.84 4.32
N CYS A 11 6.92 -3.61 3.80
CA CYS A 11 8.15 -3.00 3.33
C CYS A 11 9.04 -2.52 4.48
N LYS A 12 10.34 -2.72 4.32
CA LYS A 12 11.39 -2.22 5.21
C LYS A 12 12.32 -1.29 4.45
N ILE A 13 12.60 -0.13 5.02
CA ILE A 13 13.44 0.90 4.41
C ILE A 13 14.74 0.97 5.20
N PHE A 14 15.85 0.79 4.50
CA PHE A 14 17.19 0.80 5.06
C PHE A 14 18.02 1.95 4.48
N ASN A 15 18.83 2.56 5.33
CA ASN A 15 19.81 3.57 4.92
C ASN A 15 21.04 2.93 4.25
N ALA A 16 22.04 3.76 3.92
CA ALA A 16 23.29 3.31 3.29
C ALA A 16 24.10 2.33 4.16
N THR A 17 23.97 2.39 5.48
CA THR A 17 24.65 1.49 6.42
C THR A 17 23.84 0.22 6.72
N LYS A 18 22.77 -0.06 5.97
CA LYS A 18 21.84 -1.17 6.18
C LYS A 18 21.12 -1.14 7.54
N LYS A 19 21.03 0.02 8.20
CA LYS A 19 20.18 0.22 9.38
C LYS A 19 18.74 0.44 8.93
N LEU A 20 17.80 -0.24 9.58
CA LEU A 20 16.36 -0.02 9.39
C LEU A 20 16.01 1.40 9.87
N VAL A 21 15.40 2.21 9.00
CA VAL A 21 15.04 3.61 9.29
C VAL A 21 13.54 3.86 9.22
N ALA A 22 12.81 3.06 8.45
CA ALA A 22 11.35 3.10 8.43
C ALA A 22 10.78 1.74 8.03
N GLU A 23 9.55 1.46 8.45
CA GLU A 23 8.84 0.23 8.15
C GLU A 23 7.37 0.49 7.89
N ILE A 24 6.84 -0.16 6.85
CA ILE A 24 5.43 -0.13 6.46
C ILE A 24 4.82 -1.45 6.91
N ARG A 25 3.75 -1.37 7.72
CA ARG A 25 3.03 -2.53 8.26
C ARG A 25 1.54 -2.42 8.00
N ARG A 26 0.86 -3.55 7.74
CA ARG A 26 -0.61 -3.59 7.73
C ARG A 26 -1.16 -3.15 9.10
N LYS A 27 -2.17 -2.28 9.10
CA LYS A 27 -2.84 -1.89 10.34
C LYS A 27 -3.94 -2.90 10.66
N VAL A 28 -3.85 -3.48 11.85
CA VAL A 28 -4.84 -4.42 12.38
C VAL A 28 -5.59 -3.71 13.50
N ASP A 29 -6.91 -3.84 13.50
CA ASP A 29 -7.72 -3.35 14.61
C ASP A 29 -7.38 -4.16 15.87
N PRO A 30 -6.96 -3.51 16.96
CA PRO A 30 -6.49 -4.21 18.14
C PRO A 30 -7.60 -4.94 18.91
N THR A 31 -8.87 -4.58 18.69
CA THR A 31 -10.03 -5.17 19.39
C THR A 31 -10.62 -6.36 18.66
N THR A 32 -10.63 -6.30 17.32
CA THR A 32 -11.26 -7.32 16.47
C THR A 32 -10.25 -8.21 15.76
N ASN A 33 -8.95 -7.87 15.78
CA ASN A 33 -7.89 -8.51 15.00
C ASN A 33 -8.17 -8.54 13.49
N VAL A 34 -9.07 -7.69 13.01
CA VAL A 34 -9.40 -7.56 11.59
C VAL A 34 -8.42 -6.61 10.94
N MET A 35 -7.97 -6.98 9.74
CA MET A 35 -7.14 -6.12 8.91
C MET A 35 -7.98 -4.95 8.40
N LEU A 36 -7.54 -3.73 8.63
CA LEU A 36 -8.18 -2.58 7.99
C LEU A 36 -7.87 -2.62 6.48
N GLY A 37 -8.67 -1.87 5.70
CA GLY A 37 -8.53 -1.79 4.24
C GLY A 37 -7.10 -1.43 3.80
N LYS A 38 -6.77 -1.70 2.54
CA LYS A 38 -5.40 -1.54 1.98
C LYS A 38 -4.81 -0.13 2.15
N GLU A 39 -5.68 0.88 2.22
CA GLU A 39 -5.34 2.29 2.43
C GLU A 39 -4.94 2.62 3.88
N VAL A 40 -5.22 1.70 4.81
CA VAL A 40 -4.98 1.90 6.24
C VAL A 40 -3.81 1.04 6.68
N PHE A 41 -2.65 1.67 6.84
CA PHE A 41 -1.42 1.04 7.26
C PHE A 41 -0.70 1.87 8.33
N MET A 42 0.35 1.29 8.90
CA MET A 42 1.24 1.95 9.84
C MET A 42 2.58 2.22 9.14
N LEU A 43 3.05 3.47 9.24
CA LEU A 43 4.41 3.85 8.89
C LEU A 43 5.18 4.11 10.19
N CYS A 44 6.05 3.17 10.56
CA CYS A 44 6.90 3.29 11.74
C CYS A 44 8.24 3.90 11.31
N VAL A 45 8.55 5.11 11.78
CA VAL A 45 9.78 5.84 11.42
C VAL A 45 10.71 5.90 12.63
N GLN A 46 12.00 5.64 12.43
CA GLN A 46 13.00 5.81 13.49
C GLN A 46 13.13 7.30 13.88
N PRO A 47 13.41 7.62 15.15
CA PRO A 47 13.47 9.01 15.62
C PRO A 47 14.49 9.91 14.88
N ASP A 48 15.52 9.31 14.27
CA ASP A 48 16.59 9.98 13.54
C ASP A 48 16.34 10.08 12.02
N PHE A 49 15.12 9.77 11.56
CA PHE A 49 14.78 9.76 10.14
C PHE A 49 13.65 10.74 9.80
N ASP A 50 13.75 11.37 8.65
CA ASP A 50 12.78 12.35 8.18
C ASP A 50 11.44 11.66 7.82
N VAL A 51 10.40 12.01 8.56
CA VAL A 51 9.05 11.46 8.39
C VAL A 51 8.45 11.86 7.04
N SER A 52 8.71 13.08 6.57
CA SER A 52 8.22 13.57 5.28
C SER A 52 8.88 12.82 4.13
N PHE A 53 10.18 12.58 4.23
CA PHE A 53 10.90 11.75 3.26
C PHE A 53 10.39 10.30 3.26
N ALA A 54 10.16 9.72 4.44
CA ALA A 54 9.58 8.39 4.58
C ALA A 54 8.19 8.30 3.90
N MET A 55 7.34 9.30 4.11
CA MET A 55 6.03 9.40 3.47
C MET A 55 6.16 9.60 1.95
N GLY A 56 7.13 10.39 1.49
CA GLY A 56 7.43 10.53 0.06
C GLY A 56 7.74 9.18 -0.60
N LEU A 57 8.51 8.33 0.06
CA LEU A 57 8.78 6.96 -0.42
C LEU A 57 7.50 6.11 -0.47
N VAL A 58 6.62 6.23 0.51
CA VAL A 58 5.31 5.56 0.50
C VAL A 58 4.50 5.97 -0.73
N LEU A 59 4.43 7.26 -1.04
CA LEU A 59 3.70 7.77 -2.20
C LEU A 59 4.29 7.27 -3.54
N VAL A 60 5.61 7.21 -3.64
CA VAL A 60 6.28 6.65 -4.83
C VAL A 60 5.99 5.15 -4.96
N LEU A 61 6.08 4.40 -3.86
CA LEU A 61 5.72 2.97 -3.87
C LEU A 61 4.25 2.78 -4.24
N ASP A 62 3.37 3.67 -3.78
CA ASP A 62 1.95 3.65 -4.14
C ASP A 62 1.73 3.88 -5.63
N GLN A 63 2.41 4.85 -6.24
CA GLN A 63 2.31 5.05 -7.69
C GLN A 63 2.84 3.87 -8.51
N ILE A 64 3.88 3.19 -8.04
CA ILE A 64 4.46 2.02 -8.74
C ILE A 64 3.53 0.80 -8.64
N ASN A 65 2.85 0.62 -7.51
CA ASN A 65 2.03 -0.57 -7.21
C ASN A 65 0.53 -0.33 -7.36
N GLY A 66 0.11 0.92 -7.51
CA GLY A 66 -1.26 1.30 -7.73
C GLY A 66 -1.69 0.81 -9.10
N GLU A 67 -2.82 0.11 -9.14
CA GLU A 67 -3.63 0.03 -10.35
C GLU A 67 -3.82 1.47 -10.83
N ASN A 68 -3.40 1.80 -12.04
CA ASN A 68 -3.53 3.15 -12.60
C ASN A 68 -4.94 3.68 -12.30
N PHE A 69 -5.09 4.63 -11.36
CA PHE A 69 -6.36 5.33 -11.11
C PHE A 69 -6.71 6.31 -12.24
N PHE A 70 -6.22 6.06 -13.46
CA PHE A 70 -6.94 6.48 -14.65
C PHE A 70 -8.08 5.48 -14.82
N ASP A 71 -9.20 5.78 -14.17
CA ASP A 71 -10.51 5.37 -14.66
C ASP A 71 -10.62 5.87 -16.10
N ASN A 72 -10.12 5.05 -17.05
CA ASN A 72 -10.54 5.19 -18.42
C ASN A 72 -11.89 4.50 -18.45
N GLY A 73 -12.94 5.28 -18.19
CA GLY A 73 -14.29 4.80 -18.04
C GLY A 73 -14.67 3.82 -19.15
N THR A 74 -15.62 2.95 -18.83
CA THR A 74 -16.28 1.98 -19.71
C THR A 74 -15.67 0.56 -19.71
N THR A 75 -15.96 -0.20 -18.66
CA THR A 75 -16.35 -1.61 -18.86
C THR A 75 -17.81 -1.75 -18.48
N GLU A 76 -18.68 -1.38 -19.43
CA GLU A 76 -20.09 -1.77 -19.35
C GLU A 76 -20.15 -3.29 -19.19
N THR A 77 -20.70 -3.73 -18.07
CA THR A 77 -21.03 -5.12 -17.88
C THR A 77 -22.19 -5.40 -18.83
N SER A 78 -21.90 -5.90 -20.03
CA SER A 78 -22.92 -6.36 -20.97
C SER A 78 -23.66 -7.55 -20.33
N VAL A 79 -24.80 -7.26 -19.72
CA VAL A 79 -25.79 -8.26 -19.30
C VAL A 79 -26.43 -8.82 -20.56
N HIS A 80 -26.00 -10.02 -20.95
CA HIS A 80 -26.64 -10.79 -22.01
C HIS A 80 -28.05 -11.19 -21.54
N PRO A 81 -29.13 -10.87 -22.29
CA PRO A 81 -30.45 -11.39 -21.97
C PRO A 81 -30.47 -12.89 -22.26
N THR A 82 -30.78 -13.72 -21.26
CA THR A 82 -31.16 -15.10 -21.50
C THR A 82 -32.57 -15.08 -22.07
N THR A 83 -32.71 -15.32 -23.38
CA THR A 83 -34.02 -15.63 -23.95
C THR A 83 -34.36 -17.06 -23.54
N GLU A 84 -35.35 -17.20 -22.67
CA GLU A 84 -36.06 -18.47 -22.49
C GLU A 84 -37.13 -18.54 -23.59
N ASP A 85 -37.07 -19.58 -24.42
CA ASP A 85 -38.18 -20.17 -25.16
C ASP A 85 -37.98 -21.70 -25.20
#